data_AF-A0A8T5BM48-F1
#
_entry.id   AF-A0A8T5BM48-F1
#
_cell.length_a   1.000
_cell.length_b   1.000
_cell.length_c   1.000
_cell.angle_alpha   90.00
_cell.angle_beta   90.00
_cell.angle_gamma   90.00
#
_symmetry.space_group_name_H-M   'P 1'
#
loop_
_entity.id
_entity.type
_entity.pdbx_description
1 polymer ?
#
loop_
_entity_poly.entity_id
_entity_poly.type
_entity_poly.pdbx_seq_one_letter_code
_entity_poly.pdbx_strand_id
1 'polypeptide(L)' 'MMVKREGTKILVSWQSTCMEDVEKAKEVYNNLTKQVWFAVFTSEEENNQKRVLEFKPEYEKLRFIPLSEGG' A
#
# COMPACT_ATOMS: atom_id res chain seq x y z
N MET A 1 4.76 5.70 -10.76
CA MET A 1 4.52 5.22 -9.39
C MET A 1 4.98 6.32 -8.47
N MET A 2 4.24 6.56 -7.40
CA MET A 2 4.57 7.56 -6.38
C MET A 2 4.66 6.89 -5.02
N VAL A 3 5.71 7.22 -4.26
CA VAL A 3 5.84 6.81 -2.86
C VAL A 3 5.98 8.07 -2.02
N LYS A 4 5.09 8.24 -1.04
CA LYS A 4 5.09 9.37 -0.10
C LYS A 4 5.19 8.84 1.32
N ARG A 5 6.04 9.43 2.16
CA ARG A 5 6.09 9.13 3.60
C ARG A 5 5.33 10.19 4.37
N GLU A 6 4.42 9.75 5.23
CA GLU A 6 3.60 10.60 6.10
C GLU A 6 3.78 10.12 7.56
N GLY A 7 4.77 10.70 8.25
CA GLY A 7 5.19 10.23 9.58
C GLY A 7 5.73 8.80 9.52
N THR A 8 5.14 7.90 10.30
CA THR A 8 5.45 6.45 10.31
C THR A 8 4.79 5.70 9.15
N LYS A 9 3.89 6.33 8.39
CA LYS A 9 3.11 5.68 7.34
C LYS A 9 3.76 5.87 5.97
N ILE A 10 3.61 4.88 5.09
CA ILE A 10 4.05 4.97 3.70
C ILE A 10 2.81 4.90 2.81
N LEU A 11 2.66 5.85 1.90
CA LEU A 11 1.63 5.85 0.88
C LEU A 11 2.27 5.50 -0.46
N VAL A 12 1.75 4.48 -1.12
CA VAL A 12 2.20 4.05 -2.45
C VAL A 12 1.02 4.19 -3.39
N SER A 13 1.22 4.87 -4.52
CA SER A 13 0.22 5.05 -5.56
C SER A 13 0.81 4.69 -6.92
N TRP A 14 0.03 4.09 -7.80
CA TRP A 14 0.45 3.68 -9.13
C TRP A 14 -0.72 3.77 -10.10
N GLN A 15 -0.42 3.78 -11.40
CA GLN A 15 -1.45 3.68 -12.43
C GLN A 15 -1.69 2.21 -12.78
N SER A 16 -2.93 1.73 -12.63
CA SER A 16 -3.28 0.33 -12.94
C SER A 16 -3.03 -0.06 -14.40
N THR A 17 -3.10 0.91 -15.31
CA THR A 17 -2.89 0.74 -16.76
C THR A 17 -1.42 0.74 -17.18
N CYS A 18 -0.50 1.14 -16.30
CA CYS A 18 0.93 1.18 -16.60
C CYS A 18 1.62 -0.03 -15.96
N MET A 19 2.00 -1.02 -16.78
CA MET A 19 2.57 -2.30 -16.31
C MET A 19 3.82 -2.09 -15.45
N GLU A 20 4.74 -1.20 -15.86
CA GLU A 20 5.95 -0.90 -15.10
C GLU A 20 5.62 -0.37 -13.68
N ASP A 21 4.59 0.45 -13.58
CA ASP A 21 4.12 1.01 -12.32
C ASP A 21 3.53 -0.04 -11.40
N VAL A 22 2.74 -0.96 -11.97
CA VAL A 22 2.16 -2.10 -11.25
C VAL A 22 3.24 -3.05 -10.74
N GLU A 23 4.26 -3.34 -11.55
CA GLU A 23 5.38 -4.21 -11.14
C GLU A 23 6.18 -3.58 -10.00
N LYS A 24 6.52 -2.29 -10.10
CA LYS A 24 7.21 -1.56 -9.02
C LYS A 24 6.36 -1.51 -7.74
N ALA A 25 5.05 -1.27 -7.85
CA ALA A 25 4.15 -1.24 -6.70
C ALA A 25 4.04 -2.63 -6.03
N LYS A 26 4.01 -3.70 -6.82
CA LYS A 26 4.00 -5.08 -6.32
C LYS A 26 5.30 -5.43 -5.59
N GLU A 27 6.45 -4.99 -6.11
CA GLU A 27 7.74 -5.16 -5.44
C GLU A 27 7.76 -4.45 -4.07
N VAL A 28 7.31 -3.19 -4.02
CA VAL A 28 7.22 -2.43 -2.79
C VAL A 28 6.28 -3.11 -1.79
N TYR A 29 5.11 -3.57 -2.23
CA TYR A 29 4.17 -4.31 -1.39
C TYR A 29 4.83 -5.54 -0.76
N ASN A 30 5.51 -6.37 -1.57
CA ASN A 30 6.18 -7.57 -1.10
C ASN A 30 7.32 -7.25 -0.12
N ASN A 31 8.08 -6.19 -0.37
CA ASN A 31 9.18 -5.79 0.50
C ASN A 31 8.66 -5.29 1.86
N LEU A 32 7.66 -4.41 1.86
CA LEU A 32 7.07 -3.86 3.08
C LEU A 32 6.33 -4.92 3.90
N THR A 33 5.57 -5.81 3.27
CA THR A 33 4.86 -6.89 3.98
C THR A 33 5.83 -7.89 4.62
N LYS A 34 6.98 -8.19 3.99
CA LYS A 34 8.07 -8.96 4.61
C LYS A 34 8.71 -8.27 5.80
N GLN A 35 8.76 -6.94 5.78
CA GLN A 35 9.25 -6.11 6.88
C GLN A 35 8.17 -5.84 7.94
N VAL A 36 7.10 -6.64 7.97
CA VAL A 36 6.10 -6.58 9.05
C VAL A 36 5.32 -5.25 8.99
N TRP A 37 4.99 -4.77 7.78
CA TRP A 37 4.07 -3.66 7.54
C TRP A 37 2.68 -4.16 7.11
N PHE A 38 1.63 -3.51 7.60
CA PHE A 38 0.27 -3.75 7.13
C PHE A 38 -0.08 -2.85 5.95
N ALA A 39 -0.40 -3.45 4.81
CA ALA A 39 -1.03 -2.75 3.70
C ALA A 39 -2.53 -2.53 3.97
N VAL A 40 -2.98 -1.31 3.74
CA VAL A 40 -4.34 -0.85 3.97
C VAL A 40 -4.82 -0.13 2.72
N PHE A 41 -5.98 -0.56 2.24
CA PHE A 41 -6.73 0.12 1.19
C PHE A 41 -7.78 1.01 1.84
N THR A 42 -7.99 2.20 1.29
CA THR A 42 -9.04 3.11 1.73
C THR A 42 -9.90 3.41 0.51
N SER A 43 -11.11 2.85 0.49
CA SER A 43 -12.13 3.26 -0.47
C SER A 43 -12.62 4.65 -0.09
N GLU A 44 -12.69 5.57 -1.07
CA GLU A 44 -13.21 6.93 -0.86
C GLU A 44 -14.67 6.93 -0.40
N GLU A 45 -15.45 5.90 -0.75
CA GLU A 45 -16.87 5.80 -0.46
C GLU A 45 -17.21 5.46 1.00
N GLU A 46 -16.34 4.80 1.75
CA GLU A 46 -16.72 4.24 3.06
C GLU A 46 -15.87 4.71 4.25
N ASN A 47 -14.82 5.52 4.05
CA ASN A 47 -13.80 5.81 5.10
C ASN A 47 -13.27 4.53 5.79
N ASN A 48 -13.57 3.35 5.25
CA ASN A 48 -13.30 2.06 5.84
C ASN A 48 -11.94 1.60 5.34
N GLN A 49 -11.02 1.49 6.29
CA GLN A 49 -9.69 0.96 6.06
C GLN A 49 -9.77 -0.56 6.04
N LYS A 50 -9.60 -1.16 4.86
CA LYS A 50 -9.56 -2.62 4.72
C LYS A 50 -8.11 -3.07 4.63
N ARG A 51 -7.73 -4.06 5.44
CA ARG A 51 -6.41 -4.67 5.38
C ARG A 51 -6.29 -5.47 4.07
N VAL A 52 -5.20 -5.26 3.36
CA VAL A 52 -4.92 -5.90 2.08
C VAL A 52 -3.96 -7.06 2.29
N LEU A 53 -4.48 -8.27 2.15
CA LEU A 53 -3.71 -9.52 2.28
C LEU A 53 -3.07 -9.97 0.96
N GLU A 54 -3.54 -9.43 -0.17
CA GLU A 54 -3.03 -9.72 -1.50
C GLU A 54 -2.97 -8.44 -2.33
N PHE A 55 -1.86 -8.24 -3.06
CA PHE A 55 -1.71 -7.10 -3.95
C PHE A 55 -2.66 -7.22 -5.15
N LYS A 56 -3.54 -6.23 -5.34
CA LYS A 56 -4.35 -6.08 -6.55
C LYS A 56 -3.99 -4.78 -7.27
N PRO A 57 -3.68 -4.83 -8.58
CA PRO A 57 -3.38 -3.64 -9.37
C PRO A 57 -4.51 -2.60 -9.37
N GLU A 58 -5.75 -3.07 -9.25
CA GLU A 58 -6.99 -2.28 -9.25
C GLU A 58 -7.11 -1.31 -8.06
N TYR A 59 -6.32 -1.50 -7.00
CA TYR A 59 -6.37 -0.59 -5.86
C TYR A 59 -5.77 0.77 -6.17
N GLU A 60 -4.79 0.84 -7.08
CA GLU A 60 -4.06 2.06 -7.52
C GLU A 60 -3.35 2.84 -6.40
N LYS A 61 -3.62 2.53 -5.14
CA LYS A 61 -3.14 3.20 -3.95
C LYS A 61 -3.24 2.31 -2.73
N LEU A 62 -2.17 2.22 -1.97
CA LEU A 62 -2.11 1.54 -0.68
C LEU A 62 -1.39 2.38 0.35
N ARG A 63 -1.86 2.31 1.60
CA ARG A 63 -1.20 2.89 2.76
C ARG A 63 -0.61 1.76 3.60
N PHE A 64 0.65 1.89 3.97
CA PHE A 64 1.38 0.93 4.80
C PHE A 64 1.58 1.52 6.19
N ILE A 65 1.28 0.71 7.19
CA ILE A 65 1.41 1.06 8.61
C ILE A 65 2.36 0.05 9.25
N PRO A 66 3.41 0.48 9.99
CA PRO A 66 4.32 -0.43 10.64
C PRO A 66 3.63 -1.13 11.82
N LEU A 67 3.90 -2.41 12.03
CA LEU A 67 3.37 -3.14 13.19
C LEU A 67 3.94 -2.67 14.55
N SER A 68 5.04 -1.91 14.54
CA SER A 68 5.73 -1.47 15.75
C SER A 68 4.98 -0.44 16.62
N GLU A 69 3.79 0.01 16.24
CA GLU A 69 2.99 0.98 17.02
C GLU A 69 1.88 0.33 17.88
N GLY A 70 1.97 -0.98 18.15
CA GLY A 70 1.08 -1.69 19.09
C GLY A 70 1.82 -2.19 20.33
N GLY A 71 2.00 -1.32 21.31
CA GLY A 71 2.51 -1.62 22.65
C GLY A 71 1.78 -0.77 23.69
#